data_AF-A0A942RGR2-F1
#
_entry.id   AF-A0A942RGR2-F1
#
_cell.length_a   1.000
_cell.length_b   1.000
_cell.length_c   1.000
_cell.angle_alpha   90.00
_cell.angle_beta   90.00
_cell.angle_gamma   90.00
#
_symmetry.space_group_name_H-M   'P 1'
#
loop_
_entity.id
_entity.type
_entity.pdbx_description
1 polymer ?
#
loop_
_entity_poly.entity_id
_entity_poly.type
_entity_poly.pdbx_seq_one_letter_code
_entity_poly.pdbx_strand_id
1 'polypeptide(L)'
;MSTALIMPLFRAVDCAAIRILPFKETATVLTGDAQFNEGDLLPRPVLRTPEGSGADVMASAAFKNGRWALVMRRKLVTGNADDNALQEGQVYRVGFAVFDDNVSNRRHHVSFVKNIEPGS
;
A
#
# COMPACT_ATOMS: atom_id res chain seq x y z
N MET A 1 6.71 -0.61 21.85
CA MET A 1 5.94 -1.86 21.64
C MET A 1 5.23 -1.74 20.30
N SER A 2 5.21 -2.77 19.44
CA SER A 2 4.61 -2.68 18.10
C SER A 2 3.15 -3.10 18.18
N THR A 3 2.23 -2.13 18.15
CA THR A 3 0.79 -2.38 18.13
C THR A 3 0.36 -2.77 16.71
N ALA A 4 -0.21 -3.96 16.57
CA ALA A 4 -0.80 -4.44 15.33
C ALA A 4 -2.28 -4.01 15.27
N LEU A 5 -2.62 -3.17 14.30
CA LEU A 5 -4.02 -2.80 14.05
C LEU A 5 -4.71 -3.96 13.32
N ILE A 6 -5.54 -4.72 14.03
CA ILE A 6 -6.38 -5.79 13.46
C ILE A 6 -7.64 -5.14 12.88
N MET A 7 -7.77 -5.14 11.55
CA MET A 7 -8.87 -4.48 10.84
C MET A 7 -10.06 -5.42 10.59
N PRO A 8 -11.32 -4.92 10.58
CA PRO A 8 -12.48 -5.77 10.36
C PRO A 8 -12.62 -6.21 8.89
N LEU A 9 -12.46 -7.52 8.68
CA LEU A 9 -13.24 -8.42 7.83
C LEU A 9 -14.09 -7.81 6.69
N PHE A 10 -13.49 -7.53 5.53
CA PHE A 10 -14.23 -7.27 4.29
C PHE A 10 -14.15 -8.47 3.32
N ARG A 11 -15.27 -8.79 2.67
CA ARG A 11 -15.32 -9.70 1.52
C ARG A 11 -14.76 -8.96 0.30
N ALA A 12 -13.48 -9.12 0.04
CA ALA A 12 -12.90 -8.79 -1.26
C ALA A 12 -12.95 -10.07 -2.12
N VAL A 13 -13.80 -10.01 -3.13
CA VAL A 13 -13.81 -10.95 -4.27
C VAL A 13 -12.54 -10.64 -5.05
N ASP A 14 -11.67 -11.63 -5.21
CA ASP A 14 -10.43 -11.63 -6.00
C ASP A 14 -9.64 -10.32 -6.05
N CYS A 15 -8.73 -10.14 -5.08
CA CYS A 15 -7.67 -9.14 -5.21
C CYS A 15 -6.38 -9.59 -4.52
N ALA A 16 -5.79 -10.67 -5.04
CA ALA A 16 -4.34 -10.71 -5.23
C ALA A 16 -4.08 -11.58 -6.45
N ALA A 17 -4.20 -10.97 -7.63
CA ALA A 17 -3.38 -11.45 -8.72
C ALA A 17 -1.93 -11.25 -8.26
N ILE A 18 -1.19 -12.34 -8.04
CA ILE A 18 0.28 -12.32 -8.14
C ILE A 18 0.55 -11.93 -9.59
N ARG A 19 0.60 -10.62 -9.85
CA ARG A 19 1.08 -10.09 -11.12
C ARG A 19 2.59 -10.23 -11.07
N ILE A 20 3.12 -11.06 -11.97
CA ILE A 20 4.55 -11.09 -12.26
C ILE A 20 4.87 -9.75 -12.93
N LEU A 21 5.11 -8.73 -12.11
CA LEU A 21 5.62 -7.46 -12.55
C LEU A 21 7.14 -7.61 -12.65
N PRO A 22 7.79 -6.99 -13.65
CA PRO A 22 9.24 -6.90 -13.65
C PRO A 22 9.69 -6.27 -12.33
N PHE A 23 10.82 -6.74 -11.80
CA PHE A 23 11.47 -6.14 -10.65
C PHE A 23 12.39 -5.01 -11.15
N LYS A 24 12.53 -3.94 -10.35
CA LYS A 24 13.27 -2.69 -10.68
C LYS A 24 14.67 -2.92 -11.26
N GLU A 25 15.32 -4.04 -11.00
CA GLU A 25 16.66 -4.37 -11.52
C GLU A 25 16.81 -4.28 -13.05
N THR A 26 15.71 -4.34 -13.82
CA THR A 26 15.74 -4.19 -15.29
C THR A 26 15.14 -2.89 -15.80
N ALA A 27 14.81 -1.93 -14.93
CA ALA A 27 14.09 -0.69 -15.31
C ALA A 27 14.86 0.57 -14.91
N THR A 28 14.99 1.50 -15.86
CA THR A 28 15.58 2.84 -15.62
C THR A 28 14.50 3.84 -15.22
N VAL A 29 14.87 4.84 -14.41
CA VAL A 29 13.98 5.94 -14.03
C VAL A 29 13.60 6.73 -15.29
N LEU A 30 12.30 6.94 -15.48
CA LEU A 30 11.79 7.80 -16.54
C LEU A 30 12.04 9.27 -16.17
N THR A 31 12.92 9.93 -16.90
CA THR A 31 13.20 11.37 -16.77
C THR A 31 12.50 12.15 -17.89
N GLY A 32 12.28 13.46 -17.69
CA GLY A 32 11.56 14.30 -18.65
C GLY A 32 12.29 14.50 -19.99
N ASP A 33 13.59 14.22 -20.03
CA ASP A 33 14.49 14.27 -21.17
C ASP A 33 14.80 12.89 -21.77
N ALA A 34 14.07 11.84 -21.35
CA ALA A 34 14.28 10.49 -21.84
C ALA A 34 14.12 10.41 -23.37
N GLN A 35 15.13 9.82 -24.02
CA GLN A 35 15.11 9.51 -25.45
C GLN A 35 14.70 8.05 -25.63
N PHE A 36 13.73 7.79 -26.51
CA PHE A 36 13.23 6.46 -26.82
C PHE A 36 13.72 5.99 -28.18
N ASN A 37 14.11 4.73 -28.27
CA ASN A 37 14.42 4.03 -29.52
C ASN A 37 13.25 3.14 -29.94
N GLU A 38 13.23 2.78 -31.23
CA GLU A 38 12.27 1.79 -31.72
C GLU A 38 12.47 0.45 -31.00
N GLY A 39 11.40 -0.06 -30.38
CA GLY A 39 11.42 -1.27 -29.55
C GLY A 39 11.43 -1.04 -28.04
N ASP A 40 11.60 0.21 -27.58
CA ASP A 40 11.51 0.52 -26.15
C ASP A 40 10.09 0.31 -25.61
N LEU A 41 10.02 -0.30 -24.43
CA LEU A 41 8.77 -0.55 -23.71
C LEU A 41 8.67 0.38 -22.50
N LEU A 42 7.54 1.06 -22.36
CA LEU A 42 7.17 1.75 -21.13
C LEU A 42 6.38 0.79 -20.23
N PRO A 43 7.03 0.17 -19.22
CA PRO A 43 6.34 -0.79 -18.39
C PRO A 43 5.27 -0.09 -17.54
N ARG A 44 4.21 -0.83 -17.22
CA ARG A 44 3.35 -0.51 -16.07
C ARG A 44 4.18 -0.52 -14.77
N PRO A 45 3.65 0.02 -13.65
CA PRO A 45 4.40 0.12 -12.40
C PRO A 45 5.19 -1.16 -12.08
N VAL A 46 6.48 -0.97 -11.87
CA VAL A 46 7.47 -2.03 -11.64
C VAL A 46 7.57 -2.29 -10.15
N LEU A 47 7.69 -3.56 -9.73
CA LEU A 47 7.89 -3.86 -8.32
C LEU A 47 9.31 -3.43 -7.91
N ARG A 48 9.42 -2.78 -6.77
CA ARG A 48 10.69 -2.33 -6.21
C ARG A 48 10.74 -2.60 -4.72
N THR A 49 11.92 -2.86 -4.20
CA THR A 49 12.16 -2.76 -2.76
C THR A 49 11.81 -1.34 -2.32
N PRO A 50 10.95 -1.17 -1.29
CA PRO A 50 10.65 0.14 -0.73
C PRO A 50 11.93 0.81 -0.19
N GLU A 51 12.04 2.12 -0.39
CA GLU A 51 13.13 2.97 0.10
C GLU A 51 12.50 4.25 0.69
N GLY A 52 13.21 4.96 1.58
CA GLY A 52 12.71 6.18 2.24
C GLY A 52 11.48 5.95 3.12
N SER A 53 10.59 6.96 3.23
CA SER A 53 9.35 6.89 4.02
C SER A 53 8.47 5.68 3.66
N GLY A 54 8.40 5.32 2.38
CA GLY A 54 7.63 4.15 1.93
C GLY A 54 8.12 2.81 2.52
N ALA A 55 9.36 2.75 3.02
CA ALA A 55 9.93 1.56 3.64
C ALA A 55 9.55 1.38 5.12
N ASP A 56 8.96 2.40 5.76
CA ASP A 56 8.53 2.30 7.16
C ASP A 56 7.26 1.46 7.35
N VAL A 57 6.50 1.26 6.28
CA VAL A 57 5.26 0.48 6.28
C VAL A 57 5.58 -0.95 5.84
N MET A 58 5.34 -1.90 6.74
CA MET A 58 5.38 -3.31 6.41
C MET A 58 3.95 -3.86 6.41
N ALA A 59 3.66 -4.71 5.45
CA ALA A 59 2.35 -5.32 5.29
C ALA A 59 2.47 -6.83 5.10
N SER A 60 1.49 -7.56 5.62
CA SER A 60 1.28 -8.98 5.35
C SER A 60 -0.20 -9.22 5.10
N ALA A 61 -0.53 -10.04 4.11
CA ALA A 61 -1.90 -10.33 3.73
C ALA A 61 -2.11 -11.84 3.57
N ALA A 62 -3.28 -12.33 4.00
CA ALA A 62 -3.69 -13.71 3.82
C ALA A 62 -5.12 -13.78 3.29
N PHE A 63 -5.36 -14.67 2.33
CA PHE A 63 -6.70 -14.98 1.86
C PHE A 63 -7.20 -16.28 2.47
N LYS A 64 -8.34 -16.24 3.15
CA LYS A 64 -8.97 -17.43 3.75
C LYS A 64 -10.48 -17.26 3.78
N ASN A 65 -11.22 -18.32 3.44
CA ASN A 65 -12.68 -18.36 3.47
C ASN A 65 -13.35 -17.23 2.67
N GLY A 66 -12.83 -16.93 1.47
CA GLY A 66 -13.39 -15.91 0.58
C GLY A 66 -13.15 -14.46 1.06
N ARG A 67 -12.11 -14.22 1.88
CA ARG A 67 -11.81 -12.92 2.47
C ARG A 67 -10.31 -12.69 2.58
N TRP A 68 -9.91 -11.42 2.41
CA TRP A 68 -8.56 -10.95 2.68
C TRP A 68 -8.45 -10.44 4.12
N ALA A 69 -7.38 -10.83 4.80
CA ALA A 69 -6.94 -10.24 6.06
C ALA A 69 -5.60 -9.55 5.80
N LEU A 70 -5.56 -8.23 5.93
CA LEU A 70 -4.37 -7.39 5.78
C LEU A 70 -3.94 -6.90 7.17
N VAL A 71 -2.66 -7.07 7.48
CA VAL A 71 -2.01 -6.50 8.66
C VAL A 71 -0.95 -5.53 8.17
N MET A 72 -1.08 -4.27 8.57
CA MET A 72 -0.06 -3.24 8.33
C MET A 72 0.59 -2.84 9.66
N ARG A 73 1.89 -2.65 9.63
CA ARG A 73 2.68 -2.17 10.78
C ARG A 73 3.62 -1.07 10.33
N ARG A 74 3.78 -0.06 11.17
CA ARG A 74 4.77 1.02 11.05
C ARG A 74 5.08 1.55 12.44
N LYS A 75 6.17 2.30 12.58
CA LYS A 75 6.41 3.08 13.80
C LYS A 75 5.35 4.19 13.91
N LEU A 76 5.03 4.56 15.15
CA LEU A 76 4.17 5.72 15.43
C LEU A 76 4.86 7.01 14.95
N VAL A 77 6.15 7.15 15.27
CA VAL A 77 7.05 8.19 14.76
C VAL A 77 8.10 7.54 13.87
N THR A 78 8.08 7.82 12.57
CA THR A 78 9.00 7.23 11.57
C THR A 78 10.28 8.05 11.43
N GLY A 79 10.20 9.37 11.62
CA GLY A 79 11.34 10.29 11.55
C GLY A 79 11.53 10.95 10.18
N ASN A 80 10.71 10.63 9.18
CA ASN A 80 10.71 11.35 7.91
C ASN A 80 9.81 12.58 7.98
N ALA A 81 10.21 13.65 7.29
CA ALA A 81 9.52 14.94 7.34
C ALA A 81 8.14 14.94 6.63
N ASP A 82 7.92 13.99 5.74
CA ASP A 82 6.68 13.79 4.98
C ASP A 82 5.67 12.87 5.69
N ASP A 83 6.06 12.25 6.81
CA ASP A 83 5.21 11.35 7.57
C ASP A 83 4.50 12.05 8.73
N ASN A 84 3.21 11.73 8.91
CA ASN A 84 2.49 12.15 10.11
C ASN A 84 2.90 11.30 11.31
N ALA A 85 3.42 11.94 12.36
CA ALA A 85 3.67 11.31 13.65
C ALA A 85 2.34 10.97 14.35
N LEU A 86 2.22 9.72 14.79
CA LEU A 86 1.09 9.23 15.58
C LEU A 86 1.47 9.21 17.06
N GLN A 87 0.56 9.61 17.94
CA GLN A 87 0.75 9.65 19.38
C GLN A 87 -0.24 8.71 20.07
N GLU A 88 0.22 8.07 21.14
CA GLU A 88 -0.65 7.24 21.98
C GLU A 88 -1.69 8.11 22.70
N GLY A 89 -2.89 7.56 22.91
CA GLY A 89 -4.00 8.28 23.54
C GLY A 89 -4.69 9.34 22.65
N GLN A 90 -4.25 9.49 21.40
CA GLN A 90 -4.87 10.40 20.43
C GLN A 90 -5.74 9.63 19.45
N VAL A 91 -6.91 10.21 19.14
CA VAL A 91 -7.85 9.63 18.17
C VAL A 91 -7.58 10.21 16.78
N TYR A 92 -7.25 9.34 15.84
CA TYR A 92 -7.03 9.69 14.44
C TYR A 92 -8.19 9.23 13.58
N ARG A 93 -8.65 10.13 12.70
CA ARG A 93 -9.70 9.85 11.72
C ARG A 93 -9.06 9.33 10.44
N VAL A 94 -9.34 8.08 10.10
CA VAL A 94 -8.79 7.41 8.91
C VAL A 94 -9.89 6.92 7.99
N GLY A 95 -9.58 6.82 6.70
CA GLY A 95 -10.42 6.19 5.69
C GLY A 95 -9.62 5.13 4.95
N PHE A 96 -10.30 4.06 4.54
CA PHE A 96 -9.68 2.97 3.79
C PHE A 96 -10.22 2.95 2.38
N ALA A 97 -9.34 2.71 1.41
CA ALA A 97 -9.70 2.48 0.01
C ALA A 97 -9.31 1.06 -0.38
N VAL A 98 -10.24 0.32 -0.99
CA VAL A 98 -10.03 -1.03 -1.50
C VAL A 98 -10.16 -1.00 -3.02
N PHE A 99 -9.11 -1.45 -3.69
CA PHE A 99 -9.09 -1.63 -5.14
C PHE A 99 -9.42 -3.10 -5.42
N ASP A 100 -10.40 -3.38 -6.27
CA ASP A 100 -10.84 -4.74 -6.62
C ASP A 100 -10.33 -5.20 -7.99
N ASP A 101 -9.44 -4.40 -8.63
CA ASP A 101 -8.72 -4.67 -9.88
C ASP A 101 -9.61 -5.17 -11.05
N ASN A 102 -10.94 -4.97 -10.94
CA ASN A 102 -11.95 -5.43 -11.88
C ASN A 102 -12.07 -4.52 -13.10
N VAL A 103 -11.37 -3.38 -13.09
CA VAL A 103 -11.37 -2.38 -14.16
C VAL A 103 -9.97 -1.77 -14.29
N SER A 104 -9.61 -1.38 -15.52
CA SER A 104 -8.31 -0.77 -15.82
C SER A 104 -8.17 0.70 -15.38
N ASN A 105 -9.24 1.31 -14.86
CA ASN A 105 -9.23 2.64 -14.25
C ASN A 105 -9.15 2.52 -12.71
N ARG A 106 -8.83 3.62 -12.02
CA ARG A 106 -8.66 3.64 -10.55
C ARG A 106 -10.01 3.64 -9.80
N ARG A 107 -10.93 2.71 -10.10
CA ARG A 107 -12.10 2.52 -9.24
C ARG A 107 -11.68 1.86 -7.94
N HIS A 108 -12.24 2.35 -6.85
CA HIS A 108 -11.98 1.87 -5.51
C HIS A 108 -13.22 2.09 -4.66
N HIS A 109 -13.44 1.19 -3.72
CA HIS A 109 -14.44 1.34 -2.67
C HIS A 109 -13.80 2.09 -1.52
N VAL A 110 -14.48 3.11 -0.99
CA VAL A 110 -14.02 3.86 0.18
C VAL A 110 -14.86 3.54 1.39
N SER A 111 -14.22 3.49 2.56
CA SER A 111 -14.93 3.37 3.82
C SER A 111 -15.47 4.72 4.27
N PHE A 112 -16.50 4.71 5.10
CA PHE A 112 -16.75 5.83 6.02
C PHE A 112 -15.55 6.03 6.95
N VAL A 113 -15.44 7.23 7.52
CA VAL A 113 -14.38 7.56 8.48
C VAL A 113 -14.42 6.59 9.65
N LYS A 114 -13.24 6.11 10.04
CA LYS A 114 -12.99 5.31 11.22
C LYS A 114 -12.10 6.08 12.17
N ASN A 115 -12.35 5.90 13.46
CA ASN A 115 -11.47 6.41 14.50
C ASN A 115 -10.51 5.28 14.88
N ILE A 116 -9.22 5.60 14.93
CA ILE A 116 -8.19 4.71 15.47
C ILE A 116 -7.46 5.42 16.59
N GLU A 117 -7.08 4.66 17.61
CA GLU A 117 -6.25 5.12 18.71
C GLU A 117 -4.99 4.27 18.75
N PRO A 118 -3.84 4.79 18.32
CA PRO A 118 -2.60 4.03 18.35
C PRO A 118 -2.19 3.73 19.79
N GLY A 119 -1.84 2.48 20.08
CA GLY A 119 -1.37 2.08 21.41
C GLY A 119 -2.45 1.65 22.41
N SER A 120 -3.74 1.69 22.03
CA SER A 120 -4.85 1.12 22.81
C SER A 120 -4.88 -0.41 22.79
#